data_AF-A0A970I1X6-F1
#
_entry.id   AF-A0A970I1X6-F1
#
_cell.length_a   1.000
_cell.length_b   1.000
_cell.length_c   1.000
_cell.angle_alpha   90.00
_cell.angle_beta   90.00
_cell.angle_gamma   90.00
#
_symmetry.space_group_name_H-M   'P 1'
#
loop_
_entity.id
_entity.type
_entity.pdbx_description
1 polymer ?
#
loop_
_entity_poly.entity_id
_entity_poly.type
_entity_poly.pdbx_seq_one_letter_code
_entity_poly.pdbx_strand_id
1 'polypeptide(L)'
;MLDNAATGAFNGRIHVHKNAQGTLAYQKNNNILLNDDARMDTKPQLEIFADDVKCSHGATVGQPDNDALFYLQSRGIGRHEARLMLMSGFAHEVIENIRVEALRERIDSLVMECLRGELSRCANCMINCG
;
A
#
# COMPACT_ATOMS: atom_id res chain seq x y z
N MET A 1 0.49 -2.88 3.34
CA MET A 1 0.43 -4.36 3.36
C MET A 1 1.06 -4.82 4.66
N LEU A 2 0.40 -5.72 5.39
CA LEU A 2 0.84 -6.16 6.72
C LEU A 2 0.72 -7.69 6.82
N ASP A 3 1.72 -8.34 7.40
CA ASP A 3 1.78 -9.79 7.58
C ASP A 3 2.09 -10.16 9.04
N ASN A 4 1.69 -11.34 9.45
CA ASN A 4 1.83 -11.90 10.79
C ASN A 4 1.20 -10.96 11.83
N ALA A 5 1.81 -10.82 13.00
CA ALA A 5 1.33 -9.91 14.05
C ALA A 5 1.71 -8.43 13.81
N ALA A 6 1.95 -8.01 12.55
CA ALA A 6 2.34 -6.64 12.26
C ALA A 6 1.19 -5.66 12.51
N THR A 7 1.49 -4.55 13.18
CA THR A 7 0.57 -3.43 13.36
C THR A 7 1.10 -2.22 12.60
N GLY A 8 0.25 -1.58 11.81
CA GLY A 8 0.57 -0.36 11.06
C GLY A 8 -0.42 0.75 11.35
N ALA A 9 0.05 1.98 11.21
CA ALA A 9 -0.76 3.16 11.38
C ALA A 9 -0.56 4.12 10.20
N PHE A 10 -1.64 4.72 9.72
CA PHE A 10 -1.60 5.80 8.74
C PHE A 10 -2.39 6.99 9.26
N ASN A 11 -1.75 8.16 9.29
CA ASN A 11 -2.38 9.42 9.65
C ASN A 11 -2.02 10.44 8.58
N GLY A 12 -3.01 10.83 7.78
CA GLY A 12 -2.87 11.79 6.70
C GLY A 12 -3.84 12.94 6.92
N ARG A 13 -3.37 14.17 6.71
CA ARG A 13 -4.20 15.37 6.79
C ARG A 13 -4.01 16.21 5.54
N ILE A 14 -5.11 16.55 4.88
CA ILE A 14 -5.15 17.62 3.90
C ILE A 14 -5.69 18.88 4.60
N HIS A 15 -4.91 19.95 4.54
CA HIS A 15 -5.30 21.26 5.09
C HIS A 15 -5.38 22.28 3.95
N VAL A 16 -6.56 22.84 3.72
CA VAL A 16 -6.83 23.81 2.66
C VAL A 16 -7.08 25.18 3.28
N HIS A 17 -6.14 26.10 3.08
CA HIS A 17 -6.22 27.46 3.61
C HIS A 17 -7.34 28.28 2.95
N LYS A 18 -7.86 29.30 3.64
CA LYS A 18 -8.96 30.17 3.19
C LYS A 18 -8.79 30.76 1.78
N ASN A 19 -7.55 31.08 1.40
CA ASN A 19 -7.25 31.69 0.11
C ASN A 19 -6.91 30.67 -0.99
N ALA A 20 -6.97 29.36 -0.70
CA ALA A 20 -6.61 28.29 -1.62
C ALA A 20 -7.83 27.80 -2.44
N GLN A 21 -8.53 28.75 -3.05
CA GLN A 21 -9.65 28.45 -3.97
C GLN A 21 -9.13 27.71 -5.21
N GLY A 22 -9.97 26.89 -5.82
CA GLY A 22 -9.63 26.01 -6.94
C GLY A 22 -8.79 24.79 -6.58
N THR A 23 -8.53 24.52 -5.30
CA THR A 23 -7.71 23.38 -4.88
C THR A 23 -8.37 22.05 -5.26
N LEU A 24 -7.58 21.17 -5.90
CA LEU A 24 -7.93 19.78 -6.18
C LEU A 24 -7.03 18.88 -5.34
N ALA A 25 -7.60 18.13 -4.40
CA ALA A 25 -6.85 17.26 -3.50
C ALA A 25 -7.51 15.90 -3.33
N TYR A 26 -6.75 14.83 -3.49
CA TYR A 26 -7.26 13.46 -3.39
C TYR A 26 -6.29 12.64 -2.54
N GLN A 27 -6.82 11.93 -1.54
CA GLN A 27 -6.03 11.03 -0.71
C GLN A 27 -6.61 9.62 -0.76
N LYS A 28 -5.81 8.64 -1.18
CA LYS A 28 -6.19 7.23 -1.21
C LYS A 28 -5.26 6.43 -0.30
N ASN A 29 -5.83 5.66 0.62
CA ASN A 29 -5.08 4.76 1.50
C ASN A 29 -5.69 3.35 1.44
N ASN A 30 -5.13 2.51 0.58
CA ASN A 30 -5.50 1.11 0.50
C ASN A 30 -4.60 0.29 1.41
N ASN A 31 -5.19 -0.60 2.19
CA ASN A 31 -4.45 -1.46 3.11
C ASN A 31 -4.91 -2.91 2.94
N ILE A 32 -3.95 -3.81 2.89
CA ILE A 32 -4.20 -5.25 2.82
C ILE A 32 -3.56 -5.94 4.02
N LEU A 33 -4.36 -6.68 4.76
CA LEU A 33 -3.98 -7.53 5.88
C LEU A 33 -3.84 -8.95 5.33
N LEU A 34 -2.65 -9.53 5.43
CA LEU A 34 -2.37 -10.81 4.79
C LEU A 34 -2.82 -12.02 5.64
N ASN A 35 -3.18 -11.78 6.90
CA ASN A 35 -3.66 -12.72 7.90
C ASN A 35 -4.49 -11.97 8.96
N ASP A 36 -5.20 -12.75 9.78
CA ASP A 36 -6.12 -12.23 10.79
C ASP A 36 -5.42 -11.57 11.99
N ASP A 37 -4.14 -11.90 12.23
CA ASP A 37 -3.35 -11.33 13.32
C ASP A 37 -2.78 -9.94 13.01
N ALA A 38 -2.83 -9.50 11.75
CA ALA A 38 -2.33 -8.20 11.33
C ALA A 38 -3.37 -7.10 11.59
N ARG A 39 -2.89 -5.90 11.96
CA ARG A 39 -3.76 -4.77 12.30
C ARG A 39 -3.37 -3.49 11.57
N MET A 40 -4.35 -2.77 11.03
CA MET A 40 -4.16 -1.46 10.45
C MET A 40 -5.08 -0.42 11.09
N ASP A 41 -4.50 0.65 11.62
CA ASP A 41 -5.23 1.82 12.09
C ASP A 41 -5.05 2.96 11.07
N THR A 42 -6.11 3.41 10.42
CA THR A 42 -6.05 4.47 9.40
C THR A 42 -6.94 5.66 9.78
N LYS A 43 -6.36 6.86 9.75
CA LYS A 43 -7.03 8.12 10.10
C LYS A 43 -6.75 9.19 9.04
N PRO A 44 -7.47 9.19 7.91
CA PRO A 44 -7.42 10.27 6.95
C PRO A 44 -8.25 11.47 7.45
N GLN A 45 -7.74 12.69 7.31
CA GLN A 45 -8.34 13.93 7.82
C GLN A 45 -8.40 15.00 6.73
N LEU A 46 -9.49 15.76 6.70
CA LEU A 46 -9.67 16.93 5.83
C LEU A 46 -10.01 18.15 6.70
N GLU A 47 -9.22 19.20 6.57
CA GLU A 47 -9.47 20.51 7.18
C GLU A 47 -9.56 21.55 6.06
N ILE A 48 -10.78 21.93 5.68
CA ILE A 48 -11.03 22.77 4.50
C ILE A 48 -11.62 24.11 4.95
N PHE A 49 -10.93 25.20 4.61
CA PHE A 49 -11.36 26.56 4.93
C PHE A 49 -11.68 27.39 3.68
N ALA A 50 -11.72 26.77 2.50
CA ALA A 50 -12.04 27.39 1.22
C ALA A 50 -13.30 26.74 0.62
N ASP A 51 -14.14 27.53 -0.06
CA ASP A 51 -15.45 27.09 -0.55
C ASP A 51 -15.38 26.44 -1.94
N ASP A 52 -14.62 27.02 -2.87
CA ASP A 52 -14.50 26.52 -4.24
C ASP A 52 -13.34 25.52 -4.35
N VAL A 53 -13.53 24.30 -3.84
CA VAL A 53 -12.51 23.24 -3.87
C VAL A 53 -13.11 21.87 -4.17
N LYS A 54 -12.30 20.95 -4.68
CA LYS A 54 -12.65 19.53 -4.77
C LYS A 54 -11.64 18.73 -3.99
N CYS A 55 -12.06 18.27 -2.82
CA CYS A 55 -11.24 17.45 -1.96
C CYS A 55 -11.94 16.15 -1.63
N SER A 56 -11.23 15.03 -1.69
CA SER A 56 -11.73 13.77 -1.16
C SER A 56 -10.62 12.94 -0.53
N HIS A 57 -11.04 12.05 0.36
CA HIS A 57 -10.18 11.04 0.93
C HIS A 57 -10.91 9.70 0.96
N GLY A 58 -10.17 8.61 0.81
CA GLY A 58 -10.68 7.26 0.88
C GLY A 58 -9.66 6.36 1.55
N ALA A 59 -10.13 5.53 2.47
CA ALA A 59 -9.33 4.49 3.09
C ALA A 59 -10.07 3.16 2.99
N THR A 60 -9.36 2.11 2.58
CA THR A 60 -9.86 0.74 2.54
C THR A 60 -8.94 -0.16 3.33
N VAL A 61 -9.52 -1.12 4.04
CA VAL A 61 -8.79 -2.19 4.74
C VAL A 61 -9.47 -3.50 4.36
N GLY A 62 -8.71 -4.44 3.83
CA GLY A 62 -9.23 -5.74 3.42
C GLY A 62 -8.18 -6.82 3.43
N GLN A 63 -8.57 -8.01 2.98
CA GLN A 63 -7.69 -9.17 2.83
C GLN A 63 -7.50 -9.50 1.34
N PRO A 64 -6.50 -10.32 0.98
CA PRO A 64 -6.38 -10.85 -0.38
C PRO A 64 -7.68 -11.50 -0.85
N ASP A 65 -8.03 -11.25 -2.10
CA ASP A 65 -9.21 -11.83 -2.73
C ASP A 65 -9.06 -13.35 -2.83
N ASN A 66 -9.87 -14.07 -2.04
CA ASN A 66 -9.87 -15.52 -1.99
C ASN A 66 -10.38 -16.16 -3.28
N ASP A 67 -11.28 -15.50 -4.02
CA ASP A 67 -11.77 -15.98 -5.31
C ASP A 67 -10.68 -15.84 -6.37
N ALA A 68 -9.95 -14.72 -6.37
CA ALA A 68 -8.78 -14.53 -7.23
C ALA A 68 -7.67 -15.54 -6.90
N LEU A 69 -7.42 -15.79 -5.60
CA LEU A 69 -6.47 -16.81 -5.15
C LEU A 69 -6.88 -18.21 -5.65
N PHE A 70 -8.14 -18.59 -5.43
CA PHE A 70 -8.69 -19.87 -5.89
C PHE A 70 -8.63 -20.00 -7.41
N TYR A 71 -8.94 -18.93 -8.15
CA TYR A 71 -8.85 -18.90 -9.61
C TYR A 71 -7.43 -19.18 -10.09
N LEU A 72 -6.42 -18.51 -9.52
CA LEU A 72 -5.01 -18.76 -9.86
C LEU A 72 -4.62 -20.20 -9.55
N GLN A 73 -5.03 -20.73 -8.39
CA GLN A 73 -4.76 -22.12 -8.01
C GLN A 73 -5.41 -23.13 -8.97
N SER A 74 -6.63 -22.85 -9.45
CA SER A 74 -7.32 -23.71 -10.43
C SER A 74 -6.58 -23.82 -11.77
N ARG A 75 -5.71 -22.85 -12.07
CA ARG A 75 -4.82 -22.85 -13.25
C ARG A 75 -3.49 -23.57 -13.00
N GLY A 76 -3.33 -24.26 -11.87
CA GLY A 76 -2.13 -25.02 -11.52
C GLY A 76 -1.04 -24.19 -10.82
N ILE A 77 -1.33 -22.94 -10.46
CA ILE A 77 -0.39 -22.08 -9.75
C ILE A 77 -0.38 -22.47 -8.28
N GLY A 78 0.81 -22.72 -7.72
CA GLY A 78 0.95 -23.02 -6.29
C GLY A 78 0.42 -21.90 -5.41
N ARG A 79 -0.18 -22.23 -4.26
CA ARG A 79 -0.79 -21.25 -3.34
C ARG A 79 0.16 -20.10 -2.97
N HIS A 80 1.43 -20.43 -2.73
CA HIS A 80 2.46 -19.44 -2.39
C HIS A 80 2.68 -18.42 -3.52
N GLU A 81 2.92 -18.91 -4.74
CA GLU A 81 3.09 -18.06 -5.93
C GLU A 81 1.83 -17.26 -6.26
N ALA A 82 0.64 -17.84 -6.10
CA ALA A 82 -0.63 -17.15 -6.28
C ALA A 82 -0.78 -15.97 -5.29
N ARG A 83 -0.45 -16.17 -4.00
CA ARG A 83 -0.45 -15.11 -3.00
C ARG A 83 0.58 -14.02 -3.34
N LEU A 84 1.77 -14.42 -3.78
CA LEU A 84 2.83 -13.50 -4.20
C LEU A 84 2.40 -12.63 -5.40
N MET A 85 1.71 -13.21 -6.39
CA MET A 85 1.14 -12.45 -7.52
C MET A 85 0.12 -11.41 -7.08
N LEU A 86 -0.80 -11.76 -6.17
CA LEU A 86 -1.78 -10.81 -5.64
C LEU A 86 -1.09 -9.68 -4.85
N MET A 87 -0.08 -10.02 -4.04
CA MET A 87 0.70 -9.05 -3.28
C MET A 87 1.50 -8.12 -4.19
N SER A 88 2.17 -8.68 -5.20
CA SER A 88 2.93 -7.92 -6.19
C SER A 88 2.02 -6.97 -6.95
N GLY A 89 0.86 -7.43 -7.45
CA GLY A 89 -0.13 -6.57 -8.12
C GLY A 89 -0.60 -5.41 -7.25
N PHE A 90 -0.82 -5.63 -5.95
CA PHE A 90 -1.17 -4.56 -5.01
C PHE A 90 -0.05 -3.53 -4.86
N ALA A 91 1.21 -3.96 -4.75
CA ALA A 91 2.34 -3.04 -4.64
C ALA A 91 2.59 -2.27 -5.95
N HIS A 92 2.35 -2.93 -7.09
CA HIS A 92 2.60 -2.37 -8.42
C HIS A 92 1.74 -1.13 -8.69
N GLU A 93 0.53 -1.03 -8.13
CA GLU A 93 -0.33 0.17 -8.20
C GLU A 93 0.41 1.46 -7.79
N VAL A 94 1.34 1.35 -6.82
CA VAL A 94 2.15 2.50 -6.37
C VAL A 94 3.44 2.62 -7.19
N ILE A 95 4.10 1.49 -7.49
CA ILE A 95 5.41 1.46 -8.18
C ILE A 95 5.30 2.03 -9.60
N GLU A 96 4.22 1.78 -10.33
CA GLU A 96 4.01 2.31 -11.69
C GLU A 96 4.04 3.84 -11.76
N ASN A 97 3.73 4.54 -10.65
CA ASN A 97 3.76 6.01 -10.61
C ASN A 97 5.19 6.58 -10.60
N ILE A 98 6.21 5.76 -10.35
CA ILE A 98 7.61 6.19 -10.40
C ILE A 98 7.96 6.47 -11.86
N ARG A 99 8.30 7.71 -12.20
CA ARG A 99 8.57 8.11 -13.60
C ARG A 99 9.97 7.73 -14.11
N VAL A 100 10.92 7.57 -13.20
CA VAL A 100 12.31 7.24 -13.54
C VAL A 100 12.44 5.73 -13.65
N GLU A 101 12.66 5.22 -14.85
CA GLU A 101 12.68 3.78 -15.14
C GLU A 101 13.65 3.00 -14.25
N ALA A 102 14.91 3.43 -14.21
CA ALA A 102 15.94 2.77 -13.41
C ALA A 102 15.60 2.74 -11.90
N LEU A 103 14.86 3.74 -11.40
CA LEU A 103 14.38 3.74 -10.03
C LEU A 103 13.19 2.78 -9.86
N ARG A 104 12.27 2.75 -10.82
CA ARG A 104 11.11 1.85 -10.81
C ARG A 104 11.57 0.40 -10.78
N GLU A 105 12.44 0.00 -11.71
CA GLU A 105 12.99 -1.36 -11.79
C GLU A 105 13.70 -1.75 -10.49
N ARG A 106 14.51 -0.84 -9.93
CA ARG A 106 15.20 -1.09 -8.66
C ARG A 106 14.23 -1.29 -7.50
N ILE A 107 13.20 -0.45 -7.39
CA ILE A 107 12.21 -0.55 -6.32
C ILE A 107 11.36 -1.82 -6.49
N ASP A 108 11.00 -2.17 -7.72
CA ASP A 108 10.26 -3.40 -8.03
C ASP A 108 11.04 -4.65 -7.59
N SER A 109 12.34 -4.73 -7.92
CA SER A 109 13.22 -5.82 -7.45
C SER A 109 13.24 -5.92 -5.92
N LEU A 110 13.47 -4.79 -5.23
CA LEU A 110 13.52 -4.75 -3.76
C LEU A 110 12.19 -5.16 -3.12
N VAL A 111 11.07 -4.74 -3.71
CA VAL A 111 9.75 -5.14 -3.24
C VAL A 111 9.55 -6.64 -3.45
N MET A 112 9.90 -7.19 -4.61
CA MET A 112 9.78 -8.62 -4.89
C MET A 112 10.63 -9.48 -3.95
N GLU A 113 11.88 -9.10 -3.70
CA GLU A 113 12.75 -9.73 -2.69
C GLU A 113 12.13 -9.68 -1.29
N CYS A 114 11.47 -8.58 -0.94
CA CYS A 114 10.80 -8.41 0.36
C CYS A 114 9.59 -9.33 0.48
N LEU A 115 8.75 -9.41 -0.56
CA LEU A 115 7.56 -10.25 -0.57
C LEU A 115 7.91 -11.76 -0.56
N ARG A 116 9.05 -12.16 -1.13
CA ARG A 116 9.57 -13.53 -1.05
C ARG A 116 10.22 -13.86 0.30
N GLY A 117 10.46 -12.86 1.15
CA GLY A 117 11.17 -13.02 2.43
C GLY A 117 12.68 -13.18 2.28
N GLU A 118 13.23 -12.84 1.10
CA GLU A 118 14.65 -12.96 0.78
C GLU A 118 15.45 -11.76 1.31
N LEU A 119 14.78 -10.64 1.58
CA LEU A 119 15.32 -9.54 2.37
C LEU A 119 15.40 -9.93 3.85
N SER A 120 16.47 -10.63 4.21
CA SER A 120 16.84 -10.86 5.61
C SER A 120 17.05 -9.50 6.27
N ARG A 121 16.16 -9.13 7.22
CA ARG A 121 16.24 -7.95 8.09
C ARG A 121 17.17 -6.87 7.54
N CYS A 122 16.69 -6.07 6.59
CA CYS A 122 17.26 -4.76 6.29
C CYS A 122 18.81 -4.73 6.38
N ALA A 123 19.50 -5.57 5.59
CA ALA A 123 20.97 -5.70 5.66
C ALA A 123 21.74 -4.38 5.43
N ASN A 124 21.04 -3.32 4.99
CA ASN A 124 21.56 -1.96 4.79
C ASN A 124 20.66 -0.84 5.37
N CYS A 125 19.65 -1.14 6.21
CA CYS A 125 18.86 -0.07 6.82
C CYS A 125 19.64 0.54 7.99
N MET A 126 19.99 1.83 7.89
CA MET A 126 20.57 2.60 8.99
C MET A 126 19.60 2.83 10.16
N ILE A 127 18.34 2.40 10.02
CA ILE A 127 17.29 2.55 11.02
C ILE A 127 17.03 1.15 11.60
N ASN A 128 17.51 0.93 12.83
CA ASN A 128 17.23 -0.26 13.62
C ASN A 128 15.71 -0.37 13.86
N CYS A 129 15.00 -1.08 13.00
CA CYS A 129 13.66 -1.55 13.29
C CYS A 129 13.77 -2.81 14.16
N GLY A 130 13.76 -2.60 15.47
CA GLY A 130 13.68 -3.63 16.51
C GLY A 130 12.25 -3.95 16.89
#